data_AF-A0A835B9Y7-F1
#
_entry.id   AF-A0A835B9Y7-F1
#
_cell.length_a   1.000
_cell.length_b   1.000
_cell.length_c   1.000
_cell.angle_alpha   90.00
_cell.angle_beta   90.00
_cell.angle_gamma   90.00
#
_symmetry.space_group_name_H-M   'P 1'
#
loop_
_entity.id
_entity.type
_entity.pdbx_description
1 polymer ?
#
loop_
_entity_poly.entity_id
_entity_poly.type
_entity_poly.pdbx_seq_one_letter_code
_entity_poly.pdbx_strand_id
1 'polypeptide(L)'
;MDPQQPEPVSYLCGDCGAENTLKPGDVIQCRECGYRILYKKRTRRSKTTSFLLFPALVYDWPALSLHILFVAQINAIYKSEDLSG
;
A
#
# COMPACT_ATOMS: atom_id res chain seq x y z
N MET A 1 -22.66 24.19 -17.84
CA MET A 1 -22.05 23.62 -16.63
C MET A 1 -20.59 24.04 -16.65
N ASP A 2 -20.13 24.77 -15.64
CA ASP A 2 -18.73 25.18 -15.53
C ASP A 2 -17.88 23.98 -15.06
N PRO A 3 -16.79 23.61 -15.75
CA PRO A 3 -15.93 22.52 -15.31
C PRO A 3 -15.22 22.92 -14.02
N GLN A 4 -15.58 22.29 -12.90
CA GLN A 4 -14.93 22.50 -11.62
C GLN A 4 -13.43 22.20 -11.74
N GLN A 5 -12.59 23.24 -11.60
CA GLN A 5 -11.15 23.09 -11.62
C GLN A 5 -10.68 22.28 -10.40
N PRO A 6 -9.69 21.38 -10.56
CA PRO A 6 -9.18 20.58 -9.45
C PRO A 6 -8.55 21.49 -8.39
N GLU A 7 -8.98 21.33 -7.13
CA GLU A 7 -8.39 22.09 -6.02
C GLU A 7 -6.89 21.83 -5.88
N PRO A 8 -6.08 22.85 -5.56
CA PRO A 8 -4.65 22.72 -5.42
C PRO A 8 -4.29 21.78 -4.26
N VAL A 9 -3.48 20.75 -4.54
CA VAL A 9 -2.99 19.79 -3.55
C VAL A 9 -1.73 20.32 -2.90
N SER A 10 -1.72 20.43 -1.57
CA SER A 10 -0.53 20.78 -0.81
C SER A 10 0.35 19.56 -0.50
N TYR A 11 1.65 19.71 -0.73
CA TYR A 11 2.69 18.74 -0.42
C TYR A 11 3.59 19.24 0.71
N LEU A 12 4.22 18.35 1.45
CA LEU A 12 5.12 18.62 2.57
C LEU A 12 6.52 18.12 2.20
N CYS A 13 7.55 18.94 2.35
CA CYS A 13 8.92 18.49 2.12
C CYS A 13 9.38 17.48 3.19
N GLY A 14 10.12 16.45 2.79
CA GLY A 14 10.62 15.45 3.73
C GLY A 14 11.73 15.93 4.67
N ASP A 15 12.47 16.97 4.27
CA ASP A 15 13.61 17.49 5.03
C ASP A 15 13.23 18.74 5.87
N CYS A 16 12.81 19.82 5.22
CA CYS A 16 12.42 21.06 5.93
C CYS A 16 10.99 21.08 6.48
N GLY A 17 10.14 20.10 6.11
CA GLY A 17 8.73 20.07 6.53
C GLY A 17 7.84 21.16 5.93
N ALA A 18 8.38 22.00 5.03
CA ALA A 18 7.67 23.11 4.44
C ALA A 18 6.54 22.67 3.49
N GLU A 19 5.48 23.47 3.43
CA GLU A 19 4.34 23.23 2.57
C GLU A 19 4.58 23.81 1.17
N ASN A 20 4.54 22.95 0.15
CA ASN A 20 4.74 23.32 -1.24
C ASN A 20 3.47 23.05 -2.06
N THR A 21 3.04 24.05 -2.82
CA THR A 21 1.92 23.95 -3.75
C THR A 21 2.47 23.73 -5.16
N LEU A 22 2.34 22.51 -5.66
CA LEU A 22 2.82 22.13 -7.00
C LEU A 22 1.64 21.97 -7.95
N LYS A 23 1.76 22.54 -9.16
CA LYS A 23 0.78 22.32 -10.23
C LYS A 23 1.13 21.06 -11.02
N PRO A 24 0.16 20.40 -11.67
CA PRO A 24 0.45 19.30 -12.57
C PRO A 24 1.36 19.79 -13.71
N GLY A 25 2.52 19.15 -13.88
CA GLY A 25 3.52 19.52 -14.87
C GLY A 25 4.72 20.30 -14.30
N ASP A 26 4.65 20.80 -13.07
CA ASP A 26 5.80 21.43 -12.41
C ASP A 26 6.84 20.37 -11.97
N VAL A 27 8.12 20.76 -11.96
CA VAL A 27 9.20 19.92 -11.42
C VAL A 27 9.01 19.73 -9.91
N ILE A 28 9.11 18.48 -9.46
CA ILE A 28 8.96 18.11 -8.05
C ILE A 28 10.22 18.53 -7.29
N GLN A 29 10.18 19.73 -6.71
CA GLN A 29 11.28 20.28 -5.91
C GLN A 29 10.74 21.21 -4.82
N CYS A 30 11.30 21.11 -3.62
CA CYS A 30 11.03 22.05 -2.55
C CYS A 30 11.65 23.41 -2.87
N ARG A 31 10.88 24.50 -2.70
CA ARG A 31 11.31 25.87 -2.98
C ARG A 31 12.30 26.44 -1.96
N GLU A 32 12.37 25.82 -0.77
CA GLU A 32 13.21 26.32 0.33
C GLU A 32 14.57 25.62 0.39
N CYS A 33 14.59 24.28 0.32
CA CYS A 33 15.81 23.49 0.46
C CYS A 33 16.28 22.81 -0.83
N GLY A 34 15.49 22.83 -1.90
CA GLY A 34 15.84 22.16 -3.15
C GLY A 34 15.72 20.63 -3.12
N TYR A 35 15.25 20.05 -2.01
CA TYR A 35 15.01 18.61 -1.87
C TYR A 35 13.88 18.13 -2.79
N ARG A 36 13.98 16.90 -3.30
CA ARG A 36 13.10 16.37 -4.36
C ARG A 36 12.04 15.38 -3.88
N ILE A 37 12.03 15.05 -2.59
CA ILE A 37 11.02 14.14 -2.01
C ILE A 37 10.01 14.98 -1.23
N LEU A 38 8.75 14.95 -1.68
CA LEU A 38 7.63 15.62 -1.03
C LEU A 38 6.51 14.61 -0.74
N TYR A 39 5.92 14.71 0.45
CA TYR A 39 4.79 13.91 0.92
C TYR A 39 3.47 14.63 0.69
N LYS A 40 2.40 13.90 0.36
CA LYS A 40 1.06 14.51 0.27
C LYS A 40 0.50 14.80 1.67
N LYS A 41 -0.02 16.01 1.92
CA LYS A 41 -0.63 16.35 3.21
C LYS A 41 -1.89 15.51 3.47
N ARG A 42 -2.06 15.06 4.72
CA ARG A 42 -3.24 14.28 5.14
C ARG A 42 -4.49 15.15 5.11
N THR A 43 -5.53 14.71 4.41
CA THR A 43 -6.85 15.38 4.41
C THR A 43 -7.60 15.09 5.70
N ARG A 44 -8.29 16.09 6.27
CA ARG A 44 -9.15 15.92 7.46
C ARG A 44 -10.43 15.11 7.20
N ARG A 45 -10.73 14.81 5.93
CA ARG A 45 -11.84 13.94 5.54
C ARG A 45 -11.51 12.52 6.02
N SER A 46 -12.25 12.02 7.00
CA SER A 46 -12.19 10.63 7.46
C SER A 46 -12.38 9.71 6.25
N LYS A 47 -11.33 9.00 5.86
CA LYS A 47 -11.42 7.97 4.82
C LYS A 47 -12.10 6.73 5.41
N THR A 48 -13.38 6.82 5.72
CA THR A 48 -14.18 5.65 6.10
C THR A 48 -14.35 4.66 4.93
N THR A 49 -13.98 5.02 3.69
CA THR A 49 -14.41 4.25 2.50
C THR A 49 -13.37 4.05 1.39
N SER A 50 -12.06 4.11 1.63
CA SER A 50 -11.11 3.90 0.50
C SER A 50 -9.83 3.09 0.78
N PHE A 51 -9.47 2.80 2.03
CA PHE A 51 -8.29 1.97 2.32
C PHE A 51 -8.61 0.50 2.65
N LEU A 52 -9.88 0.16 2.91
CA LEU A 52 -10.30 -1.20 3.29
C LEU A 52 -10.86 -2.04 2.14
N LEU A 53 -10.90 -1.50 0.91
CA LEU A 53 -11.38 -2.21 -0.29
C LEU A 53 -10.24 -2.66 -1.21
N PHE A 54 -8.99 -2.68 -0.73
CA PHE A 54 -7.82 -3.08 -1.53
C PHE A 54 -7.02 -4.32 -1.10
N PRO A 55 -7.29 -5.03 0.02
CA PRO A 55 -6.69 -6.37 0.20
C PRO A 55 -7.66 -7.54 -0.01
N ALA A 56 -8.98 -7.33 -0.11
CA ALA A 56 -9.93 -8.45 -0.20
C ALA A 56 -9.94 -9.19 -1.56
N LEU A 57 -9.34 -8.63 -2.63
CA LEU A 57 -9.38 -9.23 -3.98
C LEU A 57 -8.02 -9.74 -4.50
N VAL A 58 -6.93 -9.65 -3.72
CA VAL A 58 -5.58 -10.05 -4.20
C VAL A 58 -4.89 -11.10 -3.34
N TYR A 59 -5.46 -11.48 -2.18
CA TYR A 59 -4.77 -12.34 -1.20
C TYR A 59 -5.50 -13.63 -0.77
N ASP A 60 -6.39 -14.21 -1.59
CA ASP A 60 -7.12 -15.41 -1.13
C ASP A 60 -7.56 -16.44 -2.21
N TRP A 61 -6.70 -16.88 -3.14
CA TRP A 61 -7.01 -18.10 -3.94
C TRP A 61 -5.86 -18.90 -4.62
N PRO A 62 -4.57 -18.80 -4.27
CA PRO A 62 -3.69 -19.94 -4.63
C PRO A 62 -2.72 -20.45 -3.56
N ALA A 63 -2.48 -19.69 -2.47
CA ALA A 63 -1.44 -20.07 -1.51
C ALA A 63 -1.91 -21.11 -0.46
N LEU A 64 -3.19 -21.14 -0.10
CA LEU A 64 -3.72 -22.10 0.89
C LEU A 64 -3.82 -23.54 0.34
N SER A 65 -4.07 -23.73 -0.96
CA SER A 65 -4.21 -25.08 -1.53
C SER A 65 -2.90 -25.88 -1.55
N LEU A 66 -1.76 -25.23 -1.77
CA LEU A 66 -0.46 -25.92 -1.75
C LEU A 66 0.01 -26.25 -0.32
N HIS A 67 -0.29 -25.41 0.66
CA HIS A 67 0.14 -25.63 2.04
C HIS A 67 -0.61 -26.79 2.72
N ILE A 68 -1.91 -26.95 2.43
CA ILE A 68 -2.71 -28.07 2.96
C ILE A 68 -2.23 -29.41 2.38
N LEU A 69 -1.91 -29.47 1.07
CA LEU A 69 -1.36 -30.67 0.45
C LEU A 69 0.06 -30.99 0.98
N PHE A 70 0.89 -29.98 1.20
CA PHE A 70 2.24 -30.18 1.76
C PHE A 70 2.19 -30.75 3.19
N VAL A 71 1.32 -30.21 4.06
CA VAL A 71 1.17 -30.71 5.44
C VAL A 71 0.57 -32.12 5.46
N ALA A 72 -0.36 -32.44 4.54
CA ALA A 72 -0.88 -33.80 4.39
C ALA A 72 0.21 -34.81 3.98
N GLN A 73 1.11 -34.43 3.05
CA GLN A 73 2.23 -35.27 2.62
C GLN A 73 3.22 -35.52 3.77
N ILE A 74 3.57 -34.47 4.54
CA ILE A 74 4.49 -34.58 5.69
C ILE A 74 3.89 -35.47 6.79
N ASN A 75 2.61 -35.29 7.13
CA ASN A 75 1.94 -36.12 8.14
C ASN A 75 1.79 -37.59 7.69
N ALA A 76 1.62 -37.85 6.40
CA ALA A 76 1.57 -39.21 5.86
C ALA A 76 2.93 -39.91 5.97
N ILE A 77 4.04 -39.19 5.77
CA ILE A 77 5.40 -39.72 5.95
C ILE A 77 5.63 -40.09 7.42
N TYR A 78 5.33 -39.19 8.37
CA TYR A 78 5.55 -39.45 9.80
C TYR A 78 4.71 -40.61 10.35
N LYS A 79 3.53 -40.90 9.75
CA LYS A 79 2.65 -42.00 10.18
C LYS A 79 3.17 -43.40 9.80
N SER A 80 4.15 -43.50 8.90
CA SER A 80 4.67 -44.79 8.44
C SER A 80 5.81 -45.35 9.30
N GLU A 81 6.45 -44.54 10.14
CA GLU A 81 7.56 -44.98 11.01
C GLU A 81 7.09 -45.67 12.31
N ASP A 82 5.81 -45.55 12.70
CA ASP A 82 5.28 -46.10 13.96
C ASP A 82 4.82 -47.59 13.88
N LEU A 83 4.91 -48.28 12.74
CA LEU A 83 4.50 -49.70 12.60
C LEU A 83 5.62 -50.67 12.19
N SER A 84 6.89 -50.23 12.21
CA SER A 84 8.04 -51.12 12.03
C SER A 84 9.09 -50.92 13.13
N GLY A 85 8.62 -50.94 14.39
CA GLY A 85 9.43 -51.04 15.60
C GLY A 85 8.77 -51.98 16.58
#